data_AF-A0A956EJM2-F1
#
_entry.id   AF-A0A956EJM2-F1
#
_cell.length_a   1.000
_cell.length_b   1.000
_cell.length_c   1.000
_cell.angle_alpha   90.00
_cell.angle_beta   90.00
_cell.angle_gamma   90.00
#
_symmetry.space_group_name_H-M   'P 1'
#
loop_
_entity.id
_entity.type
_entity.pdbx_description
1 polymer ?
#
loop_
_entity_poly.entity_id
_entity_poly.type
_entity_poly.pdbx_seq_one_letter_code
_entity_poly.pdbx_strand_id
1 'polypeptide(L)'
;PFFEAALRAVRADYCGDGESHAGSDAQALLADVWGIRGAFGSVPEARWSDGGALCLSHARDDDADAAAIRQACGIPTCGPGPLGSQGELLVSSLP
;
A
#
# COMPACT_ATOMS: atom_id res chain seq x y z
N PRO A 1 13.82 7.67 -2.73
CA PRO A 1 12.35 7.84 -2.78
C PRO A 1 11.60 6.68 -3.47
N PHE A 2 11.69 6.48 -4.79
CA PHE A 2 10.88 5.46 -5.50
C PHE A 2 11.17 4.01 -5.07
N PHE A 3 12.47 3.69 -4.90
CA PHE A 3 12.91 2.38 -4.44
C PHE A 3 12.43 2.07 -3.01
N GLU A 4 12.46 3.07 -2.13
CA GLU A 4 12.03 2.92 -0.74
C GLU A 4 10.52 2.73 -0.64
N ALA A 5 9.72 3.48 -1.41
CA ALA A 5 8.27 3.29 -1.50
C ALA A 5 7.92 1.86 -1.96
N ALA A 6 8.61 1.36 -2.99
CA ALA A 6 8.42 -0.01 -3.47
C ALA A 6 8.83 -1.06 -2.42
N LEU A 7 9.95 -0.86 -1.73
CA LEU A 7 10.37 -1.77 -0.65
C LEU A 7 9.37 -1.80 0.51
N ARG A 8 8.88 -0.63 0.95
CA ARG A 8 7.90 -0.56 2.04
C ARG A 8 6.57 -1.20 1.64
N ALA A 9 6.12 -0.97 0.41
CA ALA A 9 4.94 -1.61 -0.15
C ALA A 9 5.06 -3.14 -0.20
N VAL A 10 6.19 -3.67 -0.66
CA VAL A 10 6.45 -5.13 -0.70
C VAL A 10 6.47 -5.71 0.71
N ARG A 11 7.05 -4.98 1.68
CA ARG A 11 7.12 -5.39 3.09
C ARG A 11 5.84 -5.13 3.90
N ALA A 12 4.83 -4.47 3.34
CA ALA A 12 3.67 -3.99 4.09
C ALA A 12 4.05 -3.17 5.34
N ASP A 13 5.05 -2.31 5.19
CA ASP A 13 5.55 -1.40 6.23
C ASP A 13 4.74 -0.11 6.23
N TYR A 14 3.47 -0.23 6.62
CA TYR A 14 2.47 0.83 6.51
C TYR A 14 2.90 2.09 7.29
N CYS A 15 3.51 1.92 8.45
CA CYS A 15 3.99 3.02 9.31
C CYS A 15 5.30 3.66 8.82
N GLY A 16 6.09 2.97 7.99
CA GLY A 16 7.39 3.45 7.56
C GLY A 16 8.51 3.30 8.61
N ASP A 17 8.31 2.44 9.60
CA ASP A 17 9.24 2.18 10.70
C ASP A 17 10.09 0.90 10.49
N GLY A 18 9.78 0.13 9.46
CA GLY A 18 10.47 -1.10 9.13
C GLY A 18 9.83 -2.35 9.72
N GLU A 19 8.66 -2.26 10.35
CA GLU A 19 7.85 -3.41 10.75
C GLU A 19 6.95 -3.87 9.59
N SER A 20 6.72 -5.19 9.47
CA SER A 20 5.86 -5.76 8.42
C SER A 20 4.53 -6.16 9.03
N HIS A 21 3.43 -5.75 8.39
CA HIS A 21 2.08 -6.13 8.80
C HIS A 21 1.37 -7.05 7.79
N ALA A 22 2.13 -7.72 6.92
CA ALA A 22 1.59 -8.74 6.02
C ALA A 22 2.06 -10.15 6.41
N GLY A 23 1.16 -11.12 6.25
CA GLY A 23 1.49 -12.55 6.28
C GLY A 23 2.38 -12.97 5.10
N SER A 24 3.06 -14.11 5.24
CA SER A 24 4.04 -14.61 4.27
C SER A 24 3.47 -14.95 2.88
N ASP A 25 2.16 -15.16 2.77
CA ASP A 25 1.50 -15.59 1.53
C ASP A 25 0.82 -14.44 0.77
N ALA A 26 1.03 -13.21 1.25
CA ALA A 26 0.33 -12.03 0.79
C ALA A 26 0.82 -11.58 -0.60
N GLN A 27 -0.06 -11.59 -1.61
CA GLN A 27 0.28 -11.20 -2.99
C GLN A 27 -0.03 -9.72 -3.23
N ALA A 28 0.88 -9.03 -3.94
CA ALA A 28 0.76 -7.60 -4.24
C ALA A 28 0.88 -7.33 -5.75
N LEU A 29 -0.06 -6.54 -6.25
CA LEU A 29 0.02 -5.93 -7.57
C LEU A 29 0.38 -4.45 -7.39
N LEU A 30 1.41 -4.01 -8.12
CA LEU A 30 1.91 -2.64 -8.05
C LEU A 30 1.45 -1.87 -9.29
N ALA A 31 1.14 -0.58 -9.11
CA ALA A 31 1.00 0.36 -10.20
C ALA A 31 1.68 1.69 -9.86
N ASP A 32 2.31 2.31 -10.85
CA ASP A 32 3.04 3.57 -10.68
C ASP A 32 2.70 4.59 -11.79
N VAL A 33 3.22 5.81 -11.62
CA VAL A 33 3.06 6.89 -12.60
C VAL A 33 3.84 6.67 -13.91
N TRP A 34 4.69 5.65 -13.98
CA TRP A 34 5.55 5.34 -15.13
C TRP A 34 5.05 4.17 -15.97
N GLY A 35 3.90 3.60 -15.62
CA GLY A 35 3.21 2.61 -16.44
C GLY A 35 3.47 1.17 -16.02
N ILE A 36 4.01 0.91 -14.81
CA ILE A 36 3.72 -0.35 -14.14
C ILE A 36 2.22 -0.34 -13.85
N ARG A 37 1.49 -1.33 -14.37
CA ARG A 37 0.04 -1.41 -14.25
C ARG A 37 -0.33 -2.68 -13.52
N GLY A 38 -1.10 -2.52 -12.44
CA GLY A 38 -1.81 -3.64 -11.81
C GLY A 38 -2.76 -4.31 -12.82
N ALA A 39 -3.23 -5.51 -12.47
CA ALA A 39 -4.20 -6.23 -13.29
C ALA A 39 -5.52 -5.46 -13.40
N PHE A 40 -6.21 -5.56 -14.54
CA PHE A 40 -7.55 -4.97 -14.69
C PHE A 40 -8.52 -5.55 -13.65
N GLY A 41 -9.21 -4.67 -12.92
CA GLY A 41 -10.20 -5.04 -11.91
C GLY A 41 -9.67 -5.18 -10.47
N SER A 42 -8.38 -4.86 -10.24
CA SER A 42 -7.76 -4.93 -8.93
C SER A 42 -8.24 -3.80 -8.00
N VAL A 43 -8.62 -4.11 -6.75
CA VAL A 43 -9.08 -3.12 -5.75
C VAL A 43 -7.88 -2.54 -4.98
N PRO A 44 -7.70 -1.21 -4.93
CA PRO A 44 -6.56 -0.61 -4.22
C PRO A 44 -6.53 -1.01 -2.75
N GLU A 45 -5.44 -1.66 -2.33
CA GLU A 45 -5.11 -1.97 -0.94
C GLU A 45 -4.62 -0.70 -0.24
N ALA A 46 -3.60 -0.07 -0.80
CA ALA A 46 -2.94 1.08 -0.20
C ALA A 46 -2.23 1.94 -1.24
N ARG A 47 -2.00 3.21 -0.89
CA ARG A 47 -1.15 4.13 -1.63
C ARG A 47 0.08 4.45 -0.80
N TRP A 48 1.26 4.48 -1.41
CA TRP A 48 2.53 4.50 -0.70
C TRP A 48 3.41 5.67 -1.11
N SER A 49 4.26 6.12 -0.20
CA SER A 49 5.41 6.99 -0.44
C SER A 49 6.66 6.38 0.21
N ASP A 50 7.78 7.10 0.17
CA ASP A 50 9.00 6.73 0.89
C ASP A 50 8.85 6.73 2.42
N GLY A 51 7.85 7.43 2.94
CA GLY A 51 7.53 7.50 4.37
C GLY A 51 6.57 6.42 4.87
N GLY A 52 6.08 5.51 4.02
CA GLY A 52 5.07 4.51 4.38
C GLY A 52 3.78 4.69 3.57
N ALA A 53 2.67 4.19 4.11
CA ALA A 53 1.38 4.30 3.44
C ALA A 53 0.76 5.70 3.62
N LEU A 54 0.37 6.31 2.51
CA LEU A 54 -0.39 7.56 2.46
C LEU A 54 -1.88 7.36 2.76
N CYS A 55 -2.42 6.21 2.36
CA CYS A 55 -3.79 5.79 2.68
C CYS A 55 -3.90 4.25 2.66
N LEU A 56 -4.89 3.71 3.38
CA LEU A 56 -5.18 2.27 3.45
C LEU A 56 -6.69 2.00 3.26
N SER A 57 -7.05 1.14 2.31
CA SER A 57 -8.41 0.62 2.13
C SER A 57 -8.63 -0.61 3.02
N HIS A 58 -7.75 -1.61 2.87
CA HIS A 58 -7.73 -2.88 3.57
C HIS A 58 -6.28 -3.34 3.76
N ALA A 59 -6.04 -4.22 4.73
CA ALA A 59 -4.72 -4.82 4.93
C ALA A 59 -4.54 -5.99 3.96
N ARG A 60 -3.29 -6.33 3.64
CA ARG A 60 -3.01 -7.46 2.75
C ARG A 60 -3.27 -8.82 3.39
N ASP A 61 -3.24 -8.86 4.71
CA ASP A 61 -3.58 -10.03 5.52
C ASP A 61 -5.04 -9.90 5.96
N ASP A 62 -5.87 -10.89 5.62
CA ASP A 62 -7.29 -10.90 5.99
C ASP A 62 -7.49 -11.01 7.51
N ASP A 63 -6.49 -11.52 8.23
CA ASP A 63 -6.48 -11.58 9.70
C ASP A 63 -5.97 -10.26 10.33
N ALA A 64 -5.42 -9.33 9.54
CA ALA A 64 -4.97 -8.04 10.01
C ALA A 64 -6.08 -6.98 9.97
N ASP A 65 -6.29 -6.30 11.10
CA ASP A 65 -7.27 -5.22 11.20
C ASP A 65 -6.74 -3.91 10.59
N ALA A 66 -7.19 -3.61 9.37
CA ALA A 66 -6.86 -2.37 8.67
C ALA A 66 -7.26 -1.09 9.45
N ALA A 67 -8.30 -1.14 10.30
CA ALA A 67 -8.66 -0.01 11.14
C ALA A 67 -7.64 0.18 12.28
N ALA A 68 -7.15 -0.92 12.86
CA ALA A 68 -6.09 -0.86 13.87
C ALA A 68 -4.79 -0.31 13.30
N ILE A 69 -4.36 -0.76 12.11
CA ILE A 69 -3.16 -0.24 11.43
C ILE A 69 -3.31 1.27 11.16
N ARG A 70 -4.47 1.69 10.64
CA ARG A 70 -4.74 3.12 10.40
C ARG A 70 -4.65 3.94 11.68
N GLN A 71 -5.20 3.45 12.78
CA GLN A 71 -5.14 4.14 14.06
C GLN A 71 -3.71 4.22 14.61
N ALA A 72 -2.93 3.13 14.50
CA ALA A 72 -1.56 3.07 15.00
C ALA A 72 -0.63 4.02 14.21
N CYS A 73 -0.73 4.04 12.89
CA CYS A 73 0.14 4.82 12.02
C CYS A 73 -0.42 6.22 11.68
N GLY A 74 -1.66 6.54 12.05
CA GLY A 74 -2.34 7.79 11.65
C GLY A 74 -2.67 7.87 10.16
N ILE A 75 -2.87 6.72 9.50
CA ILE A 75 -3.09 6.65 8.05
C ILE A 75 -4.59 6.83 7.74
N PRO A 76 -4.98 7.71 6.80
CA PRO A 76 -6.38 7.87 6.39
C PRO A 76 -6.88 6.71 5.50
N THR A 77 -8.20 6.66 5.25
CA THR A 77 -8.77 5.75 4.25
C THR A 77 -8.47 6.22 2.84
N CYS A 78 -8.31 5.27 1.90
CA CYS A 78 -8.16 5.63 0.50
C CYS A 78 -9.49 6.13 -0.08
N GLY A 79 -9.44 7.30 -0.73
CA GLY A 79 -10.53 7.83 -1.53
C GLY A 79 -10.35 7.51 -3.02
N PRO A 80 -11.42 7.64 -3.83
CA PRO A 80 -11.29 7.58 -5.28
C PRO A 80 -10.46 8.78 -5.75
N GLY A 81 -9.26 8.53 -6.26
CA GLY A 81 -8.37 9.57 -6.74
C GLY A 81 -7.21 9.02 -7.55
N PRO A 82 -6.64 9.82 -8.47
CA PRO A 82 -5.47 9.40 -9.24
C PRO A 82 -4.24 9.28 -8.33
N LEU A 83 -3.27 8.48 -8.78
CA LEU A 83 -1.89 8.54 -8.28
C LEU A 83 -1.36 9.98 -8.43
N GLY A 84 -0.68 10.47 -7.41
CA GLY A 84 -0.23 11.84 -7.24
C GLY A 84 1.22 12.03 -7.69
N SER A 85 2.02 12.72 -6.88
CA SER A 85 3.37 13.16 -7.25
C SER A 85 4.33 11.99 -7.45
N GLN A 86 5.51 12.30 -8.02
CA GLN A 86 6.57 11.32 -8.23
C GLN A 86 6.98 10.67 -6.90
N GLY A 87 6.99 9.34 -6.87
CA GLY A 87 7.36 8.54 -5.69
C GLY A 87 6.20 7.74 -5.14
N GLU A 88 4.99 8.02 -5.61
CA GLU A 88 3.81 7.32 -5.15
C GLU A 88 3.57 6.01 -5.90
N LEU A 89 3.16 5.00 -5.14
CA LEU A 89 2.84 3.66 -5.63
C LEU A 89 1.44 3.26 -5.20
N LEU A 90 0.64 2.77 -6.13
CA LEU A 90 -0.63 2.12 -5.81
C LEU A 90 -0.36 0.64 -5.65
N VAL A 91 -0.83 0.07 -4.55
CA VAL A 91 -0.79 -1.37 -4.33
C VAL A 91 -2.21 -1.88 -4.28
N SER A 92 -2.44 -3.02 -4.89
CA SER A 92 -3.69 -3.76 -4.84
C SER A 92 -3.39 -5.20 -4.47
N SER A 93 -4.17 -5.77 -3.56
CA SER A 93 -4.20 -7.22 -3.37
C SER A 93 -5.08 -7.84 -4.46
N LEU A 94 -4.89 -9.13 -4.73
CA LEU A 94 -5.83 -9.86 -5.59
C LEU A 94 -7.26 -9.78 -5.01
N PRO A 95 -8.29 -9.82 -5.88
CA PRO A 95 -9.70 -9.83 -5.46
C PRO A 95 -10.09 -11.11 -4.69
#